data_AF-A0A351V912-F1
#
_entry.id   AF-A0A351V912-F1
#
_cell.length_a   1.000
_cell.length_b   1.000
_cell.length_c   1.000
_cell.angle_alpha   90.00
_cell.angle_beta   90.00
_cell.angle_gamma   90.00
#
_symmetry.space_group_name_H-M   'P 1'
#
loop_
_entity.id
_entity.type
_entity.pdbx_description
1 polymer ?
#
loop_
_entity_poly.entity_id
_entity_poly.type
_entity_poly.pdbx_seq_one_letter_code
_entity_poly.pdbx_strand_id
1 'polypeptide(L)'
;MEKNKIKEWSYYLFFGLMVFAKGIGLDSGSKLYYLLSAAACICVGCKLVLTKYNIRQAALMVLLCLTAFISYRNSGRLGTLLTVLALTGLKDMNIKKLFRIGLVIYGCSFAFTVFMAGFGMISNPLDVHIKGGTEVIRWGMGYSTGNIFHVSYFILVVFVCYTLEKRYGIRHLLGLMAGNLLVFLFSLSYTGGIVTSLYLLLNLYAVKRKRMNRAERILCQLPLPLCLLFSFMGPFLLDWPLMQELDIMMQARLSFSSYFLKNQPITLFGARMKDVPYFWVIMDNGYVYIFMTFGIVIFALFCIGYAMLIARYSGMAGSSKGKKQDERLPELAIIFSFLLYGIMEQFISNAFMNLSLLFMGEILFGVCSGEQEDCIQKENFLGTLKKIRFRQWGCCAGIGTAIAVIYLAAVPVKEFVSVPLSSLLYVDAWSAEVQAVNEGNTKERLKEIMEECRLLIEKPEIINEAIRGAGLEGKLTAEEAAAAMEYSLPASVHSSRNYDRFRIRILELYCDITEEEYGRFMAQMTEQLGRQAEQLDDIIYIPKDKAVYPERIEKSSGDDRIEHISKDKGYMVEKNGSIVKLEHFRSGIFYGAAGMAVSMLVCCLGFLGFDKFRKQCMEKRHESSN
;
A
#
# COMPACT_ATOMS: atom_id res chain seq x y z
N MET A 1 7.53 -40.65 -14.27
CA MET A 1 6.63 -39.56 -14.71
C MET A 1 5.93 -38.87 -13.53
N GLU A 2 5.44 -39.63 -12.54
CA GLU A 2 4.76 -39.12 -11.33
C GLU A 2 5.61 -38.17 -10.46
N LYS A 3 6.87 -38.54 -10.16
CA LYS A 3 7.80 -37.71 -9.35
C LYS A 3 8.04 -36.31 -9.94
N ASN A 4 8.09 -36.18 -11.26
CA ASN A 4 8.28 -34.88 -11.92
C ASN A 4 7.03 -34.00 -11.83
N LYS A 5 5.83 -34.59 -11.94
CA LYS A 5 4.57 -33.86 -11.76
C LYS A 5 4.39 -33.40 -10.32
N ILE A 6 4.68 -34.25 -9.34
CA ILE A 6 4.60 -33.89 -7.91
C ILE A 6 5.57 -32.74 -7.61
N LYS A 7 6.80 -32.80 -8.13
CA LYS A 7 7.80 -31.73 -8.03
C LYS A 7 7.26 -30.39 -8.56
N GLU A 8 6.67 -30.37 -9.76
CA GLU A 8 6.10 -29.16 -10.34
C GLU A 8 4.91 -28.61 -9.54
N TRP A 9 3.93 -29.46 -9.20
CA TRP A 9 2.75 -29.06 -8.44
C TRP A 9 3.10 -28.51 -7.06
N SER A 10 4.07 -29.13 -6.39
CA SER A 10 4.60 -28.70 -5.11
C SER A 10 5.18 -27.27 -5.19
N TYR A 11 5.89 -26.92 -6.27
CA TYR A 11 6.38 -25.55 -6.46
C TYR A 11 5.26 -24.56 -6.85
N TYR A 12 4.34 -24.96 -7.74
CA TYR A 12 3.20 -24.11 -8.11
C TYR A 12 2.28 -23.83 -6.91
N LEU A 13 2.11 -24.79 -6.01
CA LEU A 13 1.35 -24.61 -4.78
C LEU A 13 2.07 -23.65 -3.82
N PHE A 14 3.38 -23.80 -3.63
CA PHE A 14 4.19 -22.83 -2.87
C PHE A 14 4.03 -21.41 -3.41
N PHE A 15 4.26 -21.23 -4.72
CA PHE A 15 4.17 -19.92 -5.35
C PHE A 15 2.74 -19.37 -5.31
N GLY A 16 1.75 -20.22 -5.59
CA GLY A 16 0.35 -19.87 -5.59
C GLY A 16 -0.15 -19.42 -4.22
N LEU A 17 0.21 -20.11 -3.14
CA LEU A 17 -0.15 -19.71 -1.77
C LEU A 17 0.43 -18.34 -1.40
N MET A 18 1.69 -18.08 -1.76
CA MET A 18 2.34 -16.81 -1.44
C MET A 18 1.84 -15.65 -2.30
N VAL A 19 1.60 -15.89 -3.59
CA VAL A 19 0.98 -14.91 -4.49
C VAL A 19 -0.46 -14.65 -4.10
N PHE A 20 -1.22 -15.66 -3.68
CA PHE A 20 -2.56 -15.50 -3.12
C PHE A 20 -2.53 -14.61 -1.87
N ALA A 21 -1.66 -14.93 -0.91
CA ALA A 21 -1.52 -14.17 0.33
C ALA A 21 -1.21 -12.69 0.04
N LYS A 22 -0.32 -12.41 -0.91
CA LYS A 22 -0.03 -11.03 -1.34
C LYS A 22 -1.15 -10.40 -2.15
N GLY A 23 -1.86 -11.17 -2.97
CA GLY A 23 -3.00 -10.72 -3.76
C GLY A 23 -4.16 -10.23 -2.88
N ILE A 24 -4.37 -10.84 -1.72
CA ILE A 24 -5.37 -10.38 -0.74
C ILE A 24 -4.85 -9.37 0.29
N GLY A 25 -3.62 -8.85 0.11
CA GLY A 25 -3.05 -7.82 0.97
C GLY A 25 -2.53 -8.29 2.32
N LEU A 26 -2.24 -9.59 2.50
CA LEU A 26 -1.70 -10.10 3.77
C LEU A 26 -0.21 -9.79 3.93
N ASP A 27 0.12 -9.26 5.11
CA ASP A 27 1.47 -8.90 5.52
C ASP A 27 1.90 -9.61 6.81
N SER A 28 3.18 -9.44 7.18
CA SER A 28 3.78 -10.04 8.37
C SER A 28 3.18 -9.56 9.70
N GLY A 29 2.19 -8.65 9.67
CA GLY A 29 1.38 -8.31 10.84
C GLY A 29 0.23 -9.29 11.11
N SER A 30 -0.14 -10.14 10.14
CA SER A 30 -1.30 -11.02 10.25
C SER A 30 -0.93 -12.46 10.59
N LYS A 31 -1.64 -13.08 11.54
CA LYS A 31 -1.46 -14.52 11.87
C LYS A 31 -1.70 -15.42 10.65
N LEU A 32 -2.67 -15.05 9.82
CA LEU A 32 -3.01 -15.79 8.60
C LEU A 32 -1.84 -15.83 7.60
N TYR A 33 -1.06 -14.74 7.47
CA TYR A 33 0.13 -14.74 6.64
C TYR A 33 1.18 -15.76 7.09
N TYR A 34 1.41 -15.89 8.39
CA TYR A 34 2.35 -16.88 8.93
C TYR A 34 1.87 -18.31 8.69
N LEU A 35 0.56 -18.57 8.84
CA LEU A 35 -0.02 -19.89 8.57
C LEU A 35 0.17 -20.29 7.09
N LEU A 36 -0.17 -19.39 6.16
CA LEU A 36 0.01 -19.62 4.72
C LEU A 36 1.49 -19.77 4.35
N SER A 37 2.37 -18.97 4.96
CA SER A 37 3.82 -19.06 4.75
C SER A 37 4.38 -20.41 5.24
N ALA A 38 3.89 -20.93 6.37
CA ALA A 38 4.29 -22.25 6.87
C ALA A 38 3.88 -23.38 5.91
N ALA A 39 2.62 -23.34 5.44
CA ALA A 39 2.13 -24.30 4.43
C ALA A 39 2.94 -24.21 3.12
N ALA A 40 3.28 -22.99 2.68
CA ALA A 40 4.13 -22.76 1.51
C ALA A 40 5.54 -23.34 1.74
N CYS A 41 6.15 -23.14 2.91
CA CYS A 41 7.46 -23.69 3.25
C CYS A 41 7.50 -25.23 3.19
N ILE A 42 6.43 -25.91 3.61
CA ILE A 42 6.32 -27.38 3.46
C ILE A 42 6.34 -27.75 1.97
N CYS A 43 5.58 -27.01 1.15
CA CYS A 43 5.52 -27.23 -0.29
C CYS A 43 6.88 -27.03 -0.95
N VAL A 44 7.61 -25.94 -0.68
CA VAL A 44 8.94 -25.74 -1.28
C VAL A 44 9.95 -26.76 -0.75
N GLY A 45 9.85 -27.19 0.51
CA GLY A 45 10.67 -28.26 1.08
C GLY A 45 10.54 -29.56 0.29
N CYS A 46 9.31 -30.00 0.00
CA CYS A 46 9.05 -31.16 -0.87
C CYS A 46 9.69 -31.00 -2.25
N LYS A 47 9.54 -29.82 -2.86
CA LYS A 47 10.18 -29.49 -4.16
C LYS A 47 11.70 -29.60 -4.09
N LEU A 48 12.34 -29.07 -3.06
CA LEU A 48 13.80 -29.10 -2.91
C LEU A 48 14.32 -30.53 -2.75
N VAL A 49 13.66 -31.36 -1.94
CA VAL A 49 14.03 -32.78 -1.75
C VAL A 49 13.90 -33.59 -3.05
N LEU A 50 12.86 -33.32 -3.84
CA LEU A 50 12.62 -34.03 -5.11
C LEU A 50 13.49 -33.54 -6.28
N THR A 51 14.19 -32.42 -6.12
CA THR A 51 15.00 -31.83 -7.19
C THR A 51 16.44 -32.29 -7.09
N LYS A 52 17.00 -32.78 -8.21
CA LYS A 52 18.41 -33.17 -8.28
C LYS A 52 19.28 -31.94 -8.46
N TYR A 53 20.32 -31.77 -7.64
CA TYR A 53 21.25 -30.64 -7.73
C TYR A 53 22.69 -31.13 -8.00
N ASN A 54 23.44 -30.34 -8.76
CA ASN A 54 24.89 -30.50 -8.85
C ASN A 54 25.53 -30.03 -7.53
N ILE A 55 26.65 -30.59 -7.11
CA ILE A 55 27.40 -30.22 -5.89
C ILE A 55 27.62 -28.70 -5.83
N ARG A 56 28.04 -28.07 -6.94
CA ARG A 56 28.23 -26.61 -7.01
C ARG A 56 26.93 -25.83 -6.79
N GLN A 57 25.82 -26.31 -7.37
CA GLN A 57 24.50 -25.69 -7.19
C GLN A 57 23.99 -25.89 -5.77
N ALA A 58 24.15 -27.08 -5.21
CA ALA A 58 23.77 -27.39 -3.84
C ALA A 58 24.55 -26.52 -2.83
N ALA A 59 25.88 -26.40 -2.99
CA ALA A 59 26.71 -25.55 -2.15
C ALA A 59 26.26 -24.07 -2.21
N LEU A 60 25.98 -23.55 -3.41
CA LEU A 60 25.49 -22.18 -3.58
C LEU A 60 24.12 -21.96 -2.92
N MET A 61 23.19 -22.90 -3.07
CA MET A 61 21.88 -22.81 -2.42
C MET A 61 21.98 -22.86 -0.91
N VAL A 62 22.81 -23.76 -0.36
CA VAL A 62 23.04 -23.85 1.09
C VAL A 62 23.60 -22.52 1.62
N LEU A 63 24.58 -21.93 0.90
CA LEU A 63 25.12 -20.62 1.25
C LEU A 63 24.05 -19.52 1.23
N LEU A 64 23.23 -19.45 0.18
CA LEU A 64 22.14 -18.47 0.07
C LEU A 64 21.10 -18.66 1.18
N CYS A 65 20.68 -19.90 1.45
CA CYS A 65 19.73 -20.19 2.53
C CYS A 65 20.32 -19.85 3.90
N LEU A 66 21.60 -20.14 4.14
CA LEU A 66 22.26 -19.82 5.41
C LEU A 66 22.35 -18.30 5.62
N THR A 67 22.79 -17.55 4.60
CA THR A 67 22.84 -16.08 4.68
C THR A 67 21.46 -15.46 4.92
N ALA A 68 20.42 -15.95 4.22
CA ALA A 68 19.04 -15.50 4.42
C ALA A 68 18.50 -15.87 5.80
N PHE A 69 18.85 -17.04 6.34
CA PHE A 69 18.44 -17.47 7.67
C PHE A 69 19.10 -16.64 8.77
N ILE A 70 20.40 -16.36 8.68
CA ILE A 70 21.11 -15.48 9.62
C ILE A 70 20.48 -14.09 9.60
N SER A 71 20.23 -13.54 8.40
CA SER A 71 19.59 -12.24 8.26
C SER A 71 18.15 -12.21 8.80
N TYR A 72 17.37 -13.28 8.58
CA TYR A 72 16.05 -13.44 9.19
C TYR A 72 16.12 -13.43 10.72
N ARG A 73 17.08 -14.16 11.32
CA ARG A 73 17.26 -14.19 12.78
C ARG A 73 17.56 -12.80 13.34
N ASN A 74 18.40 -12.03 12.65
CA ASN A 74 18.83 -10.70 13.11
C ASN A 74 17.76 -9.62 12.88
N SER A 75 17.04 -9.68 11.75
CA SER A 75 16.03 -8.68 11.38
C SER A 75 14.63 -8.98 11.93
N GLY A 76 14.28 -10.26 12.12
CA GLY A 76 12.93 -10.73 12.41
C GLY A 76 11.96 -10.69 11.21
N ARG A 77 12.45 -10.45 9.98
CA ARG A 77 11.61 -10.25 8.79
C ARG A 77 11.72 -11.43 7.81
N LEU A 78 10.62 -12.13 7.55
CA LEU A 78 10.58 -13.34 6.72
C LEU A 78 10.80 -13.12 5.20
N GLY A 79 10.62 -11.90 4.71
CA GLY A 79 10.55 -11.62 3.27
C GLY A 79 11.76 -12.13 2.46
N THR A 80 12.97 -11.95 2.99
CA THR A 80 14.20 -12.37 2.31
C THR A 80 14.40 -13.88 2.32
N LEU A 81 14.02 -14.55 3.43
CA LEU A 81 14.07 -16.01 3.51
C LEU A 81 13.14 -16.65 2.47
N LEU A 82 11.88 -16.19 2.41
CA LEU A 82 10.90 -16.70 1.45
C LEU A 82 11.31 -16.40 0.00
N THR A 83 11.99 -15.27 -0.23
CA THR A 83 12.57 -14.93 -1.54
C THR A 83 13.66 -15.90 -1.95
N VAL A 84 14.63 -16.19 -1.07
CA VAL A 84 15.68 -17.16 -1.37
C VAL A 84 15.10 -18.57 -1.59
N LEU A 85 14.09 -18.97 -0.82
CA LEU A 85 13.38 -20.23 -1.05
C LEU A 85 12.66 -20.26 -2.41
N ALA A 86 12.04 -19.15 -2.81
CA ALA A 86 11.44 -19.03 -4.13
C ALA A 86 12.50 -19.19 -5.23
N LEU A 87 13.63 -18.50 -5.13
CA LEU A 87 14.71 -18.57 -6.11
C LEU A 87 15.29 -19.98 -6.22
N THR A 88 15.58 -20.64 -5.10
CA THR A 88 16.15 -22.00 -5.09
C THR A 88 15.18 -23.06 -5.62
N GLY A 89 13.87 -22.88 -5.40
CA GLY A 89 12.82 -23.74 -5.92
C GLY A 89 12.56 -23.63 -7.43
N LEU A 90 13.04 -22.57 -8.11
CA LEU A 90 12.82 -22.34 -9.54
C LEU A 90 13.51 -23.35 -10.46
N LYS A 91 14.42 -24.17 -9.96
CA LYS A 91 15.14 -25.14 -10.79
C LYS A 91 14.17 -26.09 -11.52
N ASP A 92 14.39 -26.24 -12.83
CA ASP A 92 13.56 -27.01 -13.77
C ASP A 92 12.13 -26.46 -13.96
N MET A 93 11.82 -25.25 -13.50
CA MET A 93 10.47 -24.68 -13.60
C MET A 93 10.36 -23.74 -14.80
N ASN A 94 9.20 -23.75 -15.45
CA ASN A 94 8.91 -22.83 -16.55
C ASN A 94 8.35 -21.50 -15.99
N ILE A 95 9.16 -20.44 -16.03
CA ILE A 95 8.79 -19.10 -15.54
C ILE A 95 7.53 -18.57 -16.25
N LYS A 96 7.35 -18.83 -17.55
CA LYS A 96 6.16 -18.38 -18.29
C LYS A 96 4.88 -19.07 -17.82
N LYS A 97 4.97 -20.36 -17.48
CA LYS A 97 3.84 -21.11 -16.88
C LYS A 97 3.55 -20.59 -15.46
N LEU A 98 4.61 -20.28 -14.70
CA LEU A 98 4.49 -19.69 -13.36
C LEU A 98 3.76 -18.34 -13.38
N PHE A 99 4.11 -17.43 -14.29
CA PHE A 99 3.43 -16.14 -14.44
C PHE A 99 1.96 -16.29 -14.89
N ARG A 100 1.64 -17.29 -15.72
CA ARG A 100 0.24 -17.58 -16.10
C ARG A 100 -0.61 -18.03 -14.91
N ILE A 101 -0.08 -18.94 -14.09
CA ILE A 101 -0.75 -19.40 -12.86
C ILE A 101 -0.87 -18.22 -11.88
N GLY A 102 0.23 -17.46 -11.71
CA GLY A 102 0.27 -16.26 -10.89
C GLY A 102 -0.77 -15.22 -11.31
N LEU A 103 -0.93 -14.97 -12.61
CA LEU A 103 -1.94 -14.05 -13.14
C LEU A 103 -3.35 -14.45 -12.73
N VAL A 104 -3.69 -15.74 -12.82
CA VAL A 104 -5.03 -16.22 -12.45
C VAL A 104 -5.26 -16.06 -10.95
N ILE A 105 -4.32 -16.55 -10.13
CA ILE A 105 -4.44 -16.48 -8.67
C ILE A 105 -4.47 -15.02 -8.20
N TYR A 106 -3.48 -14.23 -8.60
CA TYR A 106 -3.35 -12.84 -8.19
C TYR A 106 -4.48 -11.98 -8.73
N GLY A 107 -4.90 -12.17 -9.99
CA GLY A 107 -6.01 -11.45 -10.59
C GLY A 107 -7.33 -11.72 -9.88
N CYS A 108 -7.63 -12.99 -9.55
CA CYS A 108 -8.81 -13.34 -8.76
C CYS A 108 -8.74 -12.76 -7.34
N SER A 109 -7.59 -12.87 -6.66
CA SER A 109 -7.40 -12.32 -5.32
C SER A 109 -7.52 -10.80 -5.28
N PHE A 110 -6.89 -10.09 -6.22
CA PHE A 110 -6.97 -8.64 -6.34
C PHE A 110 -8.40 -8.18 -6.58
N ALA A 111 -9.08 -8.80 -7.56
CA ALA A 111 -10.47 -8.45 -7.86
C ALA A 111 -11.37 -8.71 -6.64
N PHE A 112 -11.28 -9.90 -6.02
CA PHE A 112 -12.03 -10.25 -4.83
C PHE A 112 -11.84 -9.23 -3.70
N THR A 113 -10.59 -8.83 -3.43
CA THR A 113 -10.25 -7.87 -2.38
C THR A 113 -10.87 -6.51 -2.65
N VAL A 114 -10.69 -5.97 -3.86
CA VAL A 114 -11.25 -4.67 -4.26
C VAL A 114 -12.78 -4.67 -4.21
N PHE A 115 -13.42 -5.75 -4.69
CA PHE A 115 -14.88 -5.87 -4.64
C PHE A 115 -15.38 -5.93 -3.20
N MET A 116 -14.81 -6.82 -2.37
CA MET A 116 -15.22 -6.95 -0.97
C MET A 116 -15.02 -5.67 -0.18
N ALA A 117 -13.93 -4.92 -0.44
CA ALA A 117 -13.67 -3.65 0.21
C ALA A 117 -14.65 -2.55 -0.24
N GLY A 118 -14.95 -2.49 -1.55
CA GLY A 118 -15.90 -1.53 -2.09
C GLY A 118 -17.34 -1.75 -1.61
N PHE A 119 -17.74 -2.98 -1.34
CA PHE A 119 -19.03 -3.30 -0.71
C PHE A 119 -19.03 -3.23 0.82
N GLY A 120 -17.90 -2.89 1.45
CA GLY A 120 -17.78 -2.80 2.91
C GLY A 120 -17.79 -4.15 3.64
N MET A 121 -17.59 -5.27 2.93
CA MET A 121 -17.52 -6.62 3.54
C MET A 121 -16.18 -6.90 4.22
N ILE A 122 -15.11 -6.25 3.73
CA ILE A 122 -13.81 -6.23 4.40
C ILE A 122 -13.41 -4.78 4.71
N SER A 123 -12.50 -4.60 5.66
CA SER A 123 -11.94 -3.29 5.99
C SER A 123 -11.41 -2.60 4.73
N ASN A 124 -11.79 -1.34 4.54
CA ASN A 124 -11.29 -0.48 3.49
C ASN A 124 -10.50 0.66 4.15
N PRO A 125 -9.19 0.49 4.36
CA PRO A 125 -8.37 1.52 4.98
C PRO A 125 -8.47 2.81 4.18
N LEU A 126 -8.62 3.91 4.90
CA LEU A 126 -8.71 5.23 4.30
C LEU A 126 -7.81 6.18 5.08
N ASP A 127 -7.14 7.08 4.36
CA ASP A 127 -6.29 8.13 4.91
C ASP A 127 -6.65 9.46 4.26
N VAL A 128 -6.74 10.53 5.05
CA VAL A 128 -6.99 11.88 4.55
C VAL A 128 -5.68 12.63 4.49
N HIS A 129 -5.32 13.11 3.30
CA HIS A 129 -4.11 13.88 3.06
C HIS A 129 -4.44 15.23 2.44
N ILE A 130 -3.63 16.25 2.72
CA ILE A 130 -3.65 17.49 1.95
C ILE A 130 -2.86 17.28 0.66
N LYS A 131 -3.47 17.54 -0.48
CA LYS A 131 -2.82 17.58 -1.79
C LYS A 131 -3.26 18.82 -2.55
N GLY A 132 -2.29 19.63 -3.00
CA GLY A 132 -2.57 20.86 -3.74
C GLY A 132 -3.38 21.90 -2.96
N GLY A 133 -3.25 21.92 -1.63
CA GLY A 133 -4.01 22.83 -0.75
C GLY A 133 -5.42 22.34 -0.39
N THR A 134 -5.85 21.18 -0.89
CA THR A 134 -7.17 20.59 -0.57
C THR A 134 -7.02 19.25 0.13
N GLU A 135 -7.84 19.00 1.15
CA GLU A 135 -7.95 17.68 1.76
C GLU A 135 -8.57 16.68 0.78
N VAL A 136 -8.00 15.48 0.69
CA VAL A 136 -8.47 14.41 -0.19
C VAL A 136 -8.38 13.07 0.52
N ILE A 137 -9.41 12.24 0.34
CA ILE A 137 -9.44 10.87 0.85
C ILE A 137 -8.65 9.96 -0.08
N ARG A 138 -7.82 9.09 0.51
CA ARG A 138 -7.05 8.05 -0.17
C ARG A 138 -7.58 6.70 0.28
N TRP A 139 -8.04 5.89 -0.66
CA TRP A 139 -8.60 4.57 -0.39
C TRP A 139 -7.57 3.47 -0.62
N GLY A 140 -7.48 2.55 0.33
CA GLY A 140 -6.69 1.32 0.26
C GLY A 140 -7.39 0.17 -0.48
N MET A 141 -8.71 0.23 -0.67
CA MET A 141 -9.51 -0.79 -1.38
C MET A 141 -9.19 -2.23 -0.93
N GLY A 142 -9.10 -2.44 0.39
CA GLY A 142 -8.79 -3.73 1.01
C GLY A 142 -7.29 -3.98 1.25
N TYR A 143 -6.42 -3.08 0.78
CA TYR A 143 -5.00 -3.04 1.12
C TYR A 143 -4.73 -2.03 2.24
N SER A 144 -3.61 -2.21 2.93
CA SER A 144 -3.23 -1.41 4.11
C SER A 144 -3.11 0.09 3.85
N THR A 145 -2.71 0.51 2.64
CA THR A 145 -2.67 1.91 2.23
C THR A 145 -3.02 2.06 0.74
N GLY A 146 -3.40 3.28 0.32
CA GLY A 146 -3.62 3.58 -1.10
C GLY A 146 -2.38 3.35 -1.98
N ASN A 147 -1.16 3.49 -1.44
CA ASN A 147 0.06 3.18 -2.19
C ASN A 147 0.18 1.69 -2.49
N ILE A 148 -0.06 0.85 -1.47
CA ILE A 148 0.01 -0.61 -1.63
C ILE A 148 -1.09 -1.10 -2.56
N PHE A 149 -2.29 -0.51 -2.53
CA PHE A 149 -3.32 -0.77 -3.54
C PHE A 149 -2.82 -0.54 -4.97
N HIS A 150 -2.15 0.59 -5.19
CA HIS A 150 -1.61 0.91 -6.50
C HIS A 150 -0.47 -0.02 -6.91
N VAL A 151 0.43 -0.35 -5.99
CA VAL A 151 1.49 -1.36 -6.19
C VAL A 151 0.89 -2.71 -6.57
N SER A 152 -0.20 -3.13 -5.92
CA SER A 152 -0.89 -4.38 -6.24
C SER A 152 -1.44 -4.36 -7.66
N TYR A 153 -1.99 -3.23 -8.10
CA TYR A 153 -2.40 -3.06 -9.50
C TYR A 153 -1.21 -3.14 -10.47
N PHE A 154 -0.09 -2.51 -10.14
CA PHE A 154 1.15 -2.59 -10.94
C PHE A 154 1.63 -4.06 -11.10
N ILE A 155 1.61 -4.85 -10.03
CA ILE A 155 1.98 -6.26 -10.06
C ILE A 155 1.04 -7.05 -10.98
N LEU A 156 -0.27 -6.80 -10.91
CA LEU A 156 -1.25 -7.39 -11.82
C LEU A 156 -0.95 -7.03 -13.28
N VAL A 157 -0.62 -5.77 -13.55
CA VAL A 157 -0.24 -5.28 -14.87
C VAL A 157 1.01 -5.99 -15.40
N VAL A 158 2.01 -6.23 -14.55
CA VAL A 158 3.22 -7.01 -14.89
C VAL A 158 2.85 -8.46 -15.25
N PHE A 159 2.01 -9.12 -14.46
CA PHE A 159 1.53 -10.47 -14.76
C PHE A 159 0.83 -10.56 -16.12
N VAL A 160 -0.06 -9.59 -16.41
CA VAL A 160 -0.79 -9.52 -17.69
C VAL A 160 0.18 -9.31 -18.85
N CYS A 161 1.03 -8.30 -18.75
CA CYS A 161 1.96 -7.91 -19.81
C CYS A 161 2.95 -9.02 -20.14
N TYR A 162 3.55 -9.66 -19.13
CA TYR A 162 4.48 -10.75 -19.32
C TYR A 162 3.79 -11.99 -19.93
N THR A 163 2.53 -12.25 -19.57
CA THR A 163 1.75 -13.36 -20.14
C THR A 163 1.36 -13.13 -21.60
N LEU A 164 1.09 -11.87 -21.99
CA LEU A 164 0.74 -11.52 -23.38
C LEU A 164 1.92 -11.61 -24.33
N GLU A 165 3.16 -11.46 -23.83
CA GLU A 165 4.40 -11.47 -24.62
C GLU A 165 4.27 -10.57 -25.87
N LYS A 166 4.54 -11.11 -27.07
CA LYS A 166 4.45 -10.40 -28.35
C LYS A 166 3.04 -9.94 -28.75
N ARG A 167 1.99 -10.41 -28.04
CA ARG A 167 0.60 -9.99 -28.30
C ARG A 167 0.28 -8.65 -27.62
N TYR A 168 1.13 -8.20 -26.70
CA TYR A 168 0.97 -6.89 -26.08
C TYR A 168 1.05 -5.80 -27.16
N GLY A 169 0.13 -4.84 -27.09
CA GLY A 169 -0.05 -3.84 -28.14
C GLY A 169 -0.89 -2.68 -27.65
N ILE A 170 -1.19 -1.73 -28.54
CA ILE A 170 -1.81 -0.44 -28.18
C ILE A 170 -3.16 -0.62 -27.47
N ARG A 171 -3.98 -1.61 -27.87
CA ARG A 171 -5.27 -1.88 -27.21
C ARG A 171 -5.09 -2.30 -25.74
N HIS A 172 -4.10 -3.15 -25.47
CA HIS A 172 -3.78 -3.58 -24.11
C HIS A 172 -3.18 -2.43 -23.30
N LEU A 173 -2.31 -1.61 -23.91
CA LEU A 173 -1.81 -0.38 -23.30
C LEU A 173 -2.95 0.54 -22.86
N LEU A 174 -3.89 0.87 -23.75
CA LEU A 174 -5.02 1.75 -23.44
C LEU A 174 -5.91 1.16 -22.33
N GLY A 175 -6.22 -0.13 -22.39
CA GLY A 175 -7.02 -0.79 -21.35
C GLY A 175 -6.35 -0.80 -19.98
N LEU A 176 -5.06 -1.09 -19.92
CA LEU A 176 -4.30 -1.07 -18.66
C LEU A 176 -4.02 0.36 -18.17
N MET A 177 -3.91 1.34 -19.07
CA MET A 177 -3.80 2.75 -18.68
C MET A 177 -5.13 3.27 -18.11
N ALA A 178 -6.27 2.83 -18.65
CA ALA A 178 -7.58 3.16 -18.09
C ALA A 178 -7.73 2.56 -16.68
N GLY A 179 -7.29 1.32 -16.47
CA GLY A 179 -7.25 0.73 -15.12
C GLY A 179 -6.26 1.43 -14.20
N ASN A 180 -5.10 1.88 -14.70
CA ASN A 180 -4.14 2.69 -13.96
C ASN A 180 -4.77 4.00 -13.47
N LEU A 181 -5.50 4.69 -14.36
CA LEU A 181 -6.24 5.90 -14.02
C LEU A 181 -7.34 5.62 -12.99
N LEU A 182 -8.10 4.54 -13.15
CA LEU A 182 -9.13 4.13 -12.19
C LEU A 182 -8.51 3.92 -10.80
N VAL A 183 -7.46 3.13 -10.69
CA VAL A 183 -6.77 2.87 -9.42
C VAL A 183 -6.14 4.15 -8.87
N PHE A 184 -5.61 5.02 -9.72
CA PHE A 184 -5.10 6.34 -9.32
C PHE A 184 -6.20 7.21 -8.71
N LEU A 185 -7.42 7.22 -9.27
CA LEU A 185 -8.53 8.01 -8.76
C LEU A 185 -8.87 7.66 -7.31
N PHE A 186 -8.73 6.40 -6.89
CA PHE A 186 -8.98 5.98 -5.49
C PHE A 186 -7.74 6.07 -4.60
N SER A 187 -6.59 5.59 -5.07
CA SER A 187 -5.34 5.56 -4.28
C SER A 187 -4.69 6.93 -4.10
N LEU A 188 -4.87 7.82 -5.09
CA LEU A 188 -4.10 9.05 -5.29
C LEU A 188 -2.59 8.82 -5.17
N SER A 189 -2.08 7.65 -5.57
CA SER A 189 -0.65 7.36 -5.52
C SER A 189 0.05 7.90 -6.76
N TYR A 190 0.69 9.07 -6.65
CA TYR A 190 1.44 9.69 -7.76
C TYR A 190 2.57 8.79 -8.25
N THR A 191 3.30 8.19 -7.31
CA THR A 191 4.41 7.28 -7.59
C THR A 191 3.91 6.07 -8.36
N GLY A 192 2.84 5.42 -7.90
CA GLY A 192 2.30 4.25 -8.58
C GLY A 192 1.75 4.56 -9.97
N GLY A 193 1.06 5.69 -10.12
CA GLY A 193 0.52 6.11 -11.41
C GLY A 193 1.62 6.38 -12.44
N ILE A 194 2.69 7.06 -12.04
CA ILE A 194 3.84 7.38 -12.89
C ILE A 194 4.61 6.11 -13.28
N VAL A 195 4.98 5.28 -12.31
CA VAL A 195 5.80 4.08 -12.57
C VAL A 195 5.03 3.05 -13.41
N THR A 196 3.73 2.86 -13.15
CA THR A 196 2.89 1.97 -13.96
C THR A 196 2.75 2.48 -15.39
N SER A 197 2.58 3.79 -15.58
CA SER A 197 2.52 4.41 -16.90
C SER A 197 3.83 4.23 -17.67
N LEU A 198 4.96 4.49 -17.00
CA LEU A 198 6.29 4.29 -17.54
C LEU A 198 6.50 2.82 -17.94
N TYR A 199 6.14 1.87 -17.08
CA TYR A 199 6.23 0.44 -17.37
C TYR A 199 5.46 0.06 -18.63
N LEU A 200 4.21 0.49 -18.73
CA LEU A 200 3.35 0.16 -19.88
C LEU A 200 3.93 0.69 -21.20
N LEU A 201 4.47 1.91 -21.18
CA LEU A 201 5.14 2.52 -22.34
C LEU A 201 6.46 1.82 -22.68
N LEU A 202 7.31 1.56 -21.69
CA LEU A 202 8.56 0.82 -21.84
C LEU A 202 8.32 -0.59 -22.36
N ASN A 203 7.29 -1.27 -21.87
CA ASN A 203 6.94 -2.62 -22.32
C ASN A 203 6.40 -2.60 -23.77
N LEU A 204 5.63 -1.59 -24.17
CA LEU A 204 5.21 -1.44 -25.56
C LEU A 204 6.41 -1.22 -26.49
N TYR A 205 7.34 -0.36 -26.06
CA TYR A 205 8.61 -0.14 -26.76
C TYR A 205 9.39 -1.46 -26.89
N ALA A 206 9.58 -2.16 -25.77
CA ALA A 206 10.31 -3.42 -25.69
C ALA A 206 9.73 -4.52 -26.59
N VAL A 207 8.41 -4.65 -26.66
CA VAL A 207 7.73 -5.67 -27.47
C VAL A 207 7.84 -5.37 -28.97
N LYS A 208 7.80 -4.09 -29.37
CA LYS A 208 7.91 -3.69 -30.78
C LYS A 208 9.34 -3.67 -31.29
N ARG A 209 10.31 -3.40 -30.40
CA ARG A 209 11.72 -3.27 -30.76
C ARG A 209 12.35 -4.65 -30.94
N LYS A 210 13.05 -4.85 -32.07
CA LYS A 210 13.72 -6.13 -32.38
C LYS A 210 15.15 -6.22 -31.86
N ARG A 211 15.91 -5.11 -31.88
CA ARG A 211 17.30 -5.04 -31.43
C ARG A 211 17.65 -3.66 -30.87
N MET A 212 18.56 -3.62 -29.92
CA MET A 212 19.14 -2.42 -29.32
C MET A 212 20.39 -1.96 -30.05
N ASN A 213 20.56 -0.65 -30.14
CA ASN A 213 21.80 -0.01 -30.55
C ASN A 213 22.80 0.03 -29.38
N ARG A 214 24.09 0.25 -29.68
CA ARG A 214 25.15 0.27 -28.66
C ARG A 214 24.90 1.28 -27.53
N ALA A 215 24.43 2.48 -27.88
CA ALA A 215 24.07 3.51 -26.90
C ALA A 215 22.94 3.05 -25.96
N GLU A 216 21.91 2.38 -26.50
CA GLU A 216 20.79 1.87 -25.71
C GLU A 216 21.24 0.77 -24.74
N ARG A 217 22.18 -0.10 -25.15
CA ARG A 217 22.75 -1.12 -24.27
C ARG A 217 23.51 -0.53 -23.08
N ILE A 218 24.23 0.56 -23.31
CA ILE A 218 24.93 1.32 -22.26
C ILE A 218 23.91 1.99 -21.35
N LEU A 219 22.91 2.67 -21.92
CA LEU A 219 21.83 3.32 -21.19
C LEU A 219 21.07 2.32 -20.30
N CYS A 220 20.87 1.09 -20.76
CA CYS A 220 20.25 0.03 -19.97
C CYS A 220 21.01 -0.36 -18.69
N GLN A 221 22.31 -0.05 -18.57
CA GLN A 221 23.04 -0.32 -17.32
C GLN A 221 22.85 0.75 -16.26
N LEU A 222 22.37 1.94 -16.64
CA LEU A 222 22.27 3.09 -15.74
C LEU A 222 21.14 3.03 -14.70
N PRO A 223 19.98 2.38 -14.93
CA PRO A 223 18.87 2.41 -13.98
C PRO A 223 19.25 1.96 -12.56
N LEU A 224 19.95 0.83 -12.41
CA LEU A 224 20.39 0.35 -11.10
C LEU A 224 21.33 1.33 -10.39
N PRO A 225 22.50 1.72 -10.94
CA PRO A 225 23.39 2.65 -10.27
C PRO A 225 22.76 4.02 -10.01
N LEU A 226 21.88 4.52 -10.89
CA LEU A 226 21.15 5.77 -10.64
C LEU A 226 20.19 5.65 -9.46
N CYS A 227 19.44 4.55 -9.35
CA CYS A 227 18.56 4.31 -8.20
C CYS A 227 19.35 4.21 -6.89
N LEU A 228 20.50 3.53 -6.92
CA LEU A 228 21.38 3.41 -5.76
C LEU A 228 22.00 4.76 -5.38
N LEU A 229 22.53 5.50 -6.36
CA LEU A 229 23.10 6.82 -6.15
C LEU A 229 22.06 7.75 -5.53
N PHE A 230 20.86 7.80 -6.08
CA PHE A 230 19.77 8.61 -5.53
C PHE A 230 19.39 8.19 -4.10
N SER A 231 19.29 6.89 -3.84
CA SER A 231 18.87 6.37 -2.53
C SER A 231 19.89 6.58 -1.42
N PHE A 232 21.19 6.54 -1.73
CA PHE A 232 22.25 6.67 -0.74
C PHE A 232 22.91 8.04 -0.70
N MET A 233 23.13 8.71 -1.84
CA MET A 233 23.67 10.08 -1.86
C MET A 233 22.60 11.11 -1.56
N GLY A 234 21.37 10.86 -1.98
CA GLY A 234 20.31 11.83 -1.83
C GLY A 234 20.08 12.31 -0.39
N PRO A 235 20.05 11.40 0.61
CA PRO A 235 19.94 11.76 2.02
C PRO A 235 21.07 12.63 2.59
N PHE A 236 22.23 12.72 1.92
CA PHE A 236 23.35 13.57 2.32
C PHE A 236 23.37 14.92 1.58
N LEU A 237 22.51 15.09 0.59
CA LEU A 237 22.40 16.33 -0.20
C LEU A 237 21.17 17.17 0.20
N LEU A 238 20.55 16.88 1.36
CA LEU A 238 19.37 17.58 1.87
C LEU A 238 19.62 19.06 2.21
N ASP A 239 20.88 19.50 2.27
CA ASP A 239 21.22 20.91 2.44
C ASP A 239 20.98 21.74 1.16
N TRP A 240 20.81 21.08 0.00
CA TRP A 240 20.55 21.76 -1.26
C TRP A 240 19.04 22.00 -1.47
N PRO A 241 18.62 23.21 -1.90
CA PRO A 241 17.20 23.55 -2.06
C PRO A 241 16.41 22.58 -2.94
N LEU A 242 17.01 22.17 -4.08
CA LEU A 242 16.40 21.20 -5.00
C LEU A 242 16.12 19.86 -4.30
N MET A 243 16.98 19.45 -3.38
CA MET A 243 16.80 18.17 -2.68
C MET A 243 15.73 18.24 -1.59
N GLN A 244 15.55 19.40 -0.97
CA GLN A 244 14.46 19.65 -0.04
C GLN A 244 13.10 19.61 -0.75
N GLU A 245 12.99 20.23 -1.93
CA GLU A 245 11.78 20.14 -2.75
C GLU A 245 11.46 18.69 -3.15
N LEU A 246 12.48 17.92 -3.56
CA LEU A 246 12.31 16.50 -3.87
C LEU A 246 11.90 15.69 -2.64
N ASP A 247 12.46 15.96 -1.47
CA ASP A 247 12.10 15.27 -0.25
C ASP A 247 10.65 15.57 0.18
N ILE A 248 10.20 16.82 0.05
CA ILE A 248 8.79 17.20 0.26
C ILE A 248 7.89 16.44 -0.71
N MET A 249 8.24 16.40 -2.01
CA MET A 249 7.49 15.63 -3.01
C MET A 249 7.45 14.13 -2.69
N MET A 250 8.56 13.60 -2.15
CA MET A 250 8.70 12.22 -1.73
C MET A 250 8.15 11.94 -0.31
N GLN A 251 7.49 12.90 0.33
CA GLN A 251 6.92 12.79 1.67
C GLN A 251 7.99 12.42 2.73
N ALA A 252 9.08 13.18 2.77
CA ALA A 252 10.17 13.04 3.75
C ALA A 252 10.98 11.73 3.69
N ARG A 253 10.83 10.93 2.62
CA ARG A 253 11.52 9.63 2.50
C ARG A 253 13.04 9.73 2.46
N LEU A 254 13.61 10.80 1.91
CA LEU A 254 15.06 11.01 1.91
C LEU A 254 15.53 11.44 3.30
N SER A 255 14.76 12.31 3.98
CA SER A 255 15.01 12.69 5.38
C SER A 255 14.99 11.48 6.31
N PHE A 256 13.99 10.59 6.19
CA PHE A 256 13.93 9.36 6.97
C PHE A 256 15.11 8.43 6.65
N SER A 257 15.48 8.29 5.38
CA SER A 257 16.66 7.51 4.99
C SER A 257 17.95 8.08 5.62
N SER A 258 18.08 9.41 5.71
CA SER A 258 19.22 10.09 6.37
C SER A 258 19.28 9.74 7.86
N TYR A 259 18.13 9.74 8.54
CA TYR A 259 18.02 9.35 9.94
C TYR A 259 18.53 7.91 10.16
N PHE A 260 18.03 6.94 9.40
CA PHE A 260 18.43 5.54 9.56
C PHE A 260 19.92 5.35 9.26
N LEU A 261 20.45 5.96 8.21
CA LEU A 261 21.85 5.83 7.82
C LEU A 261 22.83 6.42 8.86
N LYS A 262 22.43 7.48 9.58
CA LYS A 262 23.28 8.15 10.58
C LYS A 262 23.16 7.55 11.97
N ASN A 263 21.96 7.10 12.36
CA ASN A 263 21.65 6.78 13.75
C ASN A 263 21.49 5.28 14.04
N GLN A 264 21.48 4.41 13.03
CA GLN A 264 21.33 2.97 13.22
C GLN A 264 22.59 2.19 12.84
N PRO A 265 22.87 1.07 13.51
CA PRO A 265 24.06 0.28 13.23
C PRO A 265 23.97 -0.41 11.86
N ILE A 266 24.97 -0.19 11.03
CA ILE A 266 25.15 -0.91 9.77
C ILE A 266 25.89 -2.22 10.07
N THR A 267 25.30 -3.36 9.71
CA THR A 267 25.88 -4.69 9.97
C THR A 267 25.98 -5.54 8.70
N LEU A 268 26.83 -6.56 8.73
CA LEU A 268 27.01 -7.49 7.60
C LEU A 268 25.75 -8.32 7.31
N PHE A 269 25.05 -8.77 8.35
CA PHE A 269 23.91 -9.69 8.28
C PHE A 269 22.60 -9.10 8.81
N GLY A 270 22.47 -7.78 8.74
CA GLY A 270 21.25 -7.07 9.14
C GLY A 270 21.12 -6.92 10.65
N ALA A 271 20.24 -6.00 11.04
CA ALA A 271 19.91 -5.75 12.44
C ALA A 271 18.43 -5.37 12.55
N ARG A 272 17.87 -5.58 13.74
CA ARG A 272 16.58 -4.98 14.10
C ARG A 272 16.83 -3.53 14.50
N MET A 273 16.14 -2.59 13.85
CA MET A 273 16.20 -1.18 14.19
C MET A 273 15.75 -0.96 15.63
N LYS A 274 16.46 -0.12 16.37
CA LYS A 274 16.17 0.24 17.77
C LYS A 274 16.00 1.75 17.88
N ASP A 275 15.31 2.23 18.90
CA ASP A 275 15.28 3.65 19.25
C ASP A 275 14.84 4.56 18.08
N VAL A 276 13.75 4.16 17.40
CA VAL A 276 13.10 5.01 16.40
C VAL A 276 12.33 6.10 17.16
N PRO A 277 12.59 7.40 16.89
CA PRO A 277 12.16 8.49 17.75
C PRO A 277 10.63 8.59 17.74
N TYR A 278 10.02 8.29 16.59
CA TYR A 278 8.59 8.30 16.41
C TYR A 278 8.13 7.15 15.50
N PHE A 279 6.93 6.63 15.72
CA PHE A 279 6.42 5.46 14.98
C PHE A 279 6.20 5.73 13.47
N TRP A 280 6.07 7.00 13.08
CA TRP A 280 5.87 7.41 11.68
C TRP A 280 7.18 7.59 10.90
N VAL A 281 8.34 7.55 11.56
CA VAL A 281 9.64 7.53 10.88
C VAL A 281 9.86 6.13 10.32
N ILE A 282 9.37 5.92 9.10
CA ILE A 282 9.36 4.62 8.42
C ILE A 282 10.39 4.63 7.28
N MET A 283 11.16 3.56 7.18
CA MET A 283 12.18 3.38 6.15
C MET A 283 11.57 2.84 4.85
N ASP A 284 10.95 3.72 4.05
CA ASP A 284 10.25 3.34 2.81
C ASP A 284 11.14 3.11 1.59
N ASN A 285 12.37 3.65 1.58
CA ASN A 285 13.31 3.38 0.49
C ASN A 285 13.77 1.92 0.54
N GLY A 286 13.39 1.11 -0.45
CA GLY A 286 13.67 -0.32 -0.51
C GLY A 286 15.16 -0.66 -0.55
N TYR A 287 16.01 0.20 -1.11
CA TYR A 287 17.46 -0.05 -1.16
C TYR A 287 18.11 0.15 0.22
N VAL A 288 17.80 1.28 0.86
CA VAL A 288 18.24 1.56 2.24
C VAL A 288 17.64 0.52 3.18
N TYR A 289 16.38 0.14 2.96
CA TYR A 289 15.70 -0.91 3.73
C TYR A 289 16.43 -2.25 3.68
N ILE A 290 16.83 -2.72 2.48
CA ILE A 290 17.60 -3.96 2.35
C ILE A 290 18.95 -3.83 3.05
N PHE A 291 19.67 -2.75 2.80
CA PHE A 291 21.00 -2.51 3.33
C PHE A 291 21.03 -2.52 4.86
N MET A 292 20.09 -1.78 5.48
CA MET A 292 20.01 -1.65 6.93
C MET A 292 19.39 -2.89 7.58
N THR A 293 18.26 -3.39 7.05
CA THR A 293 17.48 -4.45 7.70
C THR A 293 18.08 -5.83 7.45
N PHE A 294 18.51 -6.12 6.22
CA PHE A 294 19.00 -7.45 5.84
C PHE A 294 20.53 -7.56 5.80
N GLY A 295 21.23 -6.43 5.77
CA GLY A 295 22.68 -6.34 5.86
C GLY A 295 23.39 -6.20 4.53
N ILE A 296 24.66 -5.79 4.62
CA ILE A 296 25.53 -5.52 3.47
C ILE A 296 25.63 -6.73 2.54
N VAL A 297 25.71 -7.95 3.07
CA VAL A 297 25.90 -9.16 2.25
C VAL A 297 24.72 -9.40 1.31
N ILE A 298 23.50 -9.32 1.83
CA ILE A 298 22.27 -9.53 1.02
C ILE A 298 22.07 -8.38 0.04
N PHE A 299 22.36 -7.15 0.46
CA PHE A 299 22.33 -5.99 -0.41
C PHE A 299 23.31 -6.11 -1.58
N ALA A 300 24.54 -6.56 -1.32
CA ALA A 300 25.55 -6.78 -2.36
C ALA A 300 25.10 -7.88 -3.35
N LEU A 301 24.57 -9.00 -2.84
CA LEU A 301 24.03 -10.09 -3.68
C LEU A 301 22.87 -9.60 -4.56
N PHE A 302 21.98 -8.78 -4.00
CA PHE A 302 20.89 -8.14 -4.73
C PHE A 302 21.43 -7.27 -5.88
N CYS A 303 22.38 -6.39 -5.60
CA CYS A 303 22.97 -5.48 -6.59
C CYS A 303 23.70 -6.26 -7.70
N ILE A 304 24.54 -7.23 -7.33
CA ILE A 304 25.27 -8.08 -8.26
C ILE A 304 24.30 -8.88 -9.13
N GLY A 305 23.25 -9.47 -8.53
CA GLY A 305 22.23 -10.21 -9.25
C GLY A 305 21.53 -9.37 -10.32
N TYR A 306 21.08 -8.17 -9.96
CA TYR A 306 20.46 -7.25 -10.93
C TYR A 306 21.43 -6.76 -12.00
N ALA A 307 22.66 -6.38 -11.63
CA ALA A 307 23.67 -5.94 -12.60
C ALA A 307 23.95 -7.04 -13.63
N MET A 308 24.09 -8.30 -13.20
CA MET A 308 24.26 -9.44 -14.10
C MET A 308 23.04 -9.69 -14.99
N LEU A 309 21.82 -9.61 -14.45
CA LEU A 309 20.59 -9.76 -15.25
C LEU A 309 20.50 -8.68 -16.33
N ILE A 310 20.73 -7.42 -15.95
CA ILE A 310 20.65 -6.27 -16.85
C ILE A 310 21.72 -6.39 -17.95
N ALA A 311 22.96 -6.70 -17.59
CA ALA A 311 24.05 -6.90 -18.54
C ALA A 311 23.77 -8.07 -19.50
N ARG A 312 23.15 -9.15 -19.02
CA ARG A 312 22.76 -10.31 -19.83
C ARG A 312 21.61 -10.00 -20.78
N TYR A 313 20.51 -9.44 -20.29
CA TYR A 313 19.30 -9.21 -21.08
C TYR A 313 19.44 -8.06 -22.08
N SER A 314 20.32 -7.10 -21.80
CA SER A 314 20.71 -6.04 -22.76
C SER A 314 21.69 -6.50 -23.83
N GLY A 315 22.24 -7.71 -23.71
CA GLY A 315 23.25 -8.24 -24.64
C GLY A 315 24.66 -7.66 -24.45
N MET A 316 24.94 -6.98 -23.33
CA MET A 316 26.27 -6.42 -23.05
C MET A 316 27.27 -7.47 -22.52
N ALA A 317 26.81 -8.39 -21.67
CA ALA A 317 27.66 -9.47 -21.12
C ALA A 317 27.93 -10.62 -22.12
N GLY A 318 27.33 -10.59 -23.31
CA GLY A 318 27.28 -11.70 -24.27
C GLY A 318 27.98 -11.42 -25.60
N SER A 319 29.31 -11.24 -25.59
CA SER A 319 30.18 -11.40 -26.78
C SER A 319 31.26 -12.49 -26.60
N SER A 320 31.26 -13.22 -25.48
CA SER A 320 32.16 -14.35 -25.30
C SER A 320 31.50 -15.65 -25.78
N LYS A 321 32.06 -16.25 -26.84
CA LYS A 321 31.74 -17.57 -27.42
C LYS A 321 30.54 -17.66 -28.39
N GLY A 322 30.43 -16.77 -29.37
CA GLY A 322 29.81 -17.06 -30.68
C GLY A 322 28.30 -17.36 -30.74
N LYS A 323 27.58 -17.51 -29.61
CA LYS A 323 26.12 -17.62 -29.56
C LYS A 323 25.53 -16.22 -29.39
N LYS A 324 24.90 -15.69 -30.45
CA LYS A 324 24.00 -14.52 -30.36
C LYS A 324 22.91 -14.84 -29.34
N GLN A 325 22.99 -14.25 -28.14
CA GLN A 325 21.88 -14.26 -27.19
C GLN A 325 20.85 -13.23 -27.66
N ASP A 326 19.58 -13.64 -27.74
CA ASP A 326 18.48 -12.73 -28.01
C ASP A 326 18.28 -11.79 -26.83
N GLU A 327 18.21 -10.50 -27.13
CA GLU A 327 17.92 -9.44 -26.16
C GLU A 327 16.52 -9.63 -25.58
N ARG A 328 16.40 -9.51 -24.26
CA ARG A 328 15.16 -9.74 -23.51
C ARG A 328 14.61 -8.42 -22.99
N LEU A 329 14.16 -7.62 -23.94
CA LEU A 329 13.68 -6.26 -23.72
C LEU A 329 12.44 -6.21 -22.79
N PRO A 330 11.41 -7.07 -22.92
CA PRO A 330 10.26 -7.02 -22.02
C PRO A 330 10.64 -7.30 -20.55
N GLU A 331 11.56 -8.23 -20.32
CA GLU A 331 12.09 -8.55 -19.00
C GLU A 331 12.88 -7.37 -18.41
N LEU A 332 13.66 -6.65 -19.22
CA LEU A 332 14.33 -5.41 -18.80
C LEU A 332 13.33 -4.32 -18.39
N ALA A 333 12.24 -4.15 -19.14
CA ALA A 333 11.20 -3.17 -18.79
C ALA A 333 10.59 -3.47 -17.41
N ILE A 334 10.36 -4.75 -17.10
CA ILE A 334 9.90 -5.20 -15.78
C ILE A 334 10.95 -4.87 -14.71
N ILE A 335 12.22 -5.24 -14.93
CA ILE A 335 13.32 -4.96 -14.00
C ILE A 335 13.43 -3.47 -13.70
N PHE A 336 13.49 -2.60 -14.72
CA PHE A 336 13.65 -1.16 -14.52
C PHE A 336 12.49 -0.54 -13.75
N SER A 337 11.27 -1.01 -14.00
CA SER A 337 10.09 -0.49 -13.31
C SER A 337 10.09 -0.88 -11.82
N PHE A 338 10.52 -2.11 -11.49
CA PHE A 338 10.70 -2.52 -10.10
C PHE A 338 11.85 -1.79 -9.40
N LEU A 339 12.96 -1.53 -10.10
CA LEU A 339 14.07 -0.74 -9.56
C LEU A 339 13.62 0.70 -9.24
N LEU A 340 12.85 1.33 -10.14
CA LEU A 340 12.33 2.67 -9.89
C LEU A 340 11.38 2.69 -8.69
N TYR A 341 10.49 1.68 -8.57
CA TYR A 341 9.63 1.52 -7.40
C TYR A 341 10.41 1.36 -6.09
N GLY A 342 11.57 0.70 -6.12
CA GLY A 342 12.41 0.50 -4.94
C GLY A 342 12.94 1.77 -4.30
N ILE A 343 12.92 2.91 -5.01
CA ILE A 343 13.26 4.21 -4.40
C ILE A 343 12.17 4.63 -3.39
N MET A 344 10.92 4.26 -3.65
CA MET A 344 9.75 4.77 -2.97
C MET A 344 9.09 3.74 -2.03
N GLU A 345 9.38 2.46 -2.22
CA GLU A 345 8.68 1.35 -1.58
C GLU A 345 9.62 0.22 -1.11
N GLN A 346 9.30 -0.39 0.04
CA GLN A 346 10.14 -1.37 0.73
C GLN A 346 10.14 -2.78 0.10
N PHE A 347 9.15 -3.09 -0.73
CA PHE A 347 8.86 -4.46 -1.14
C PHE A 347 9.86 -5.07 -2.13
N ILE A 348 10.88 -4.32 -2.56
CA ILE A 348 11.81 -4.73 -3.62
C ILE A 348 12.60 -6.01 -3.27
N SER A 349 12.73 -6.36 -1.98
CA SER A 349 13.40 -7.59 -1.53
C SER A 349 12.52 -8.84 -1.55
N ASN A 350 11.22 -8.71 -1.87
CA ASN A 350 10.23 -9.78 -1.76
C ASN A 350 9.86 -10.31 -3.15
N ALA A 351 10.22 -11.55 -3.49
CA ALA A 351 9.95 -12.15 -4.81
C ALA A 351 8.46 -12.26 -5.20
N PHE A 352 7.54 -12.19 -4.23
CA PHE A 352 6.09 -12.26 -4.50
C PHE A 352 5.46 -10.90 -4.79
N MET A 353 6.18 -9.81 -4.49
CA MET A 353 5.80 -8.45 -4.86
C MET A 353 6.69 -7.93 -6.00
N ASN A 354 7.99 -8.19 -5.93
CA ASN A 354 8.97 -7.93 -6.97
C ASN A 354 9.21 -9.18 -7.82
N LEU A 355 8.34 -9.39 -8.81
CA LEU A 355 8.39 -10.54 -9.71
C LEU A 355 9.68 -10.59 -10.56
N SER A 356 10.38 -9.47 -10.72
CA SER A 356 11.64 -9.45 -11.48
C SER A 356 12.75 -10.25 -10.80
N LEU A 357 12.67 -10.47 -9.49
CA LEU A 357 13.61 -11.35 -8.77
C LEU A 357 13.58 -12.78 -9.31
N LEU A 358 12.43 -13.26 -9.80
CA LEU A 358 12.30 -14.61 -10.35
C LEU A 358 13.23 -14.86 -11.54
N PHE A 359 13.62 -13.80 -12.26
CA PHE A 359 14.60 -13.90 -13.35
C PHE A 359 16.01 -14.26 -12.86
N MET A 360 16.34 -14.02 -11.58
CA MET A 360 17.61 -14.44 -10.99
C MET A 360 17.77 -15.97 -10.97
N GLY A 361 16.67 -16.73 -11.06
CA GLY A 361 16.73 -18.18 -11.25
C GLY A 361 17.53 -18.60 -12.48
N GLU A 362 17.55 -17.79 -13.54
CA GLU A 362 18.33 -18.07 -14.75
C GLU A 362 19.84 -17.86 -14.57
N ILE A 363 20.26 -17.07 -13.57
CA ILE A 363 21.66 -16.93 -13.18
C ILE A 363 22.08 -18.16 -12.38
N LEU A 364 21.24 -18.61 -11.44
CA LEU A 364 21.53 -19.73 -10.55
C LEU A 364 21.55 -21.09 -11.27
N PHE A 365 20.61 -21.30 -12.21
CA PHE A 365 20.40 -22.62 -12.83
C PHE A 365 20.59 -22.66 -14.35
N GLY A 366 20.76 -21.50 -15.01
CA GLY A 366 20.81 -21.40 -16.47
C GLY A 366 19.42 -21.28 -17.12
N VAL A 367 19.38 -21.20 -18.45
CA VAL A 367 18.11 -21.12 -19.19
C VAL A 367 17.50 -22.52 -19.30
N CYS A 368 16.35 -22.75 -18.66
CA CYS A 368 15.51 -23.91 -18.98
C CYS A 368 14.73 -23.61 -20.27
N SER A 369 15.27 -24.02 -21.42
CA SER A 369 14.51 -24.09 -22.67
C SER A 369 13.59 -25.31 -22.60
N GLY A 370 12.36 -25.09 -22.11
CA GLY A 370 11.28 -26.07 -22.20
C GLY A 370 10.71 -26.09 -23.62
N GLU A 371 10.83 -27.24 -24.27
CA GLU A 371 10.28 -27.58 -25.58
C GLU A 371 8.74 -27.53 -25.63
N GLN A 372 8.24 -27.54 -26.86
CA GLN A 372 6.85 -27.37 -27.28
C GLN A 372 5.89 -28.40 -26.66
N GLU A 373 5.14 -27.99 -25.64
CA GLU A 373 3.84 -28.64 -25.30
C GLU A 373 2.73 -27.63 -24.96
N ASP A 374 2.99 -26.34 -25.15
CA ASP A 374 2.14 -25.24 -24.65
C ASP A 374 1.11 -24.71 -25.68
N CYS A 375 1.06 -25.26 -26.89
CA CYS A 375 0.23 -24.71 -27.97
C CYS A 375 -1.26 -25.07 -27.83
N ILE A 376 -1.59 -26.27 -27.33
CA ILE A 376 -2.97 -26.79 -27.35
C ILE A 376 -3.83 -26.21 -26.21
N GLN A 377 -3.23 -25.85 -25.06
CA GLN A 377 -3.97 -25.25 -23.93
C GLN A 377 -4.03 -23.70 -24.00
N LYS A 378 -3.05 -23.07 -24.67
CA LYS A 378 -3.02 -21.61 -24.94
C LYS A 378 -4.17 -21.12 -25.83
N GLU A 379 -4.70 -21.97 -26.69
CA GLU A 379 -5.83 -21.61 -27.56
C GLU A 379 -7.16 -21.62 -26.81
N ASN A 380 -7.35 -22.47 -25.81
CA ASN A 380 -8.63 -22.58 -25.11
C ASN A 380 -8.88 -21.41 -24.13
N PHE A 381 -7.91 -20.98 -23.33
CA PHE A 381 -8.12 -19.87 -22.37
C PHE A 381 -8.13 -18.49 -23.04
N LEU A 382 -7.16 -18.21 -23.93
CA LEU A 382 -7.12 -16.95 -24.67
C LEU A 382 -8.15 -16.90 -25.82
N GLY A 383 -8.51 -18.04 -26.40
CA GLY A 383 -9.58 -18.13 -27.42
C GLY A 383 -10.96 -17.90 -26.82
N THR A 384 -11.19 -18.31 -25.57
CA THR A 384 -12.43 -18.00 -24.83
C THR A 384 -12.53 -16.49 -24.54
N LEU A 385 -11.43 -15.82 -24.21
CA LEU A 385 -11.37 -14.35 -24.08
C LEU A 385 -11.46 -13.60 -25.43
N LYS A 386 -10.92 -14.17 -26.51
CA LYS A 386 -10.97 -13.59 -27.87
C LYS A 386 -12.33 -13.71 -28.55
N LYS A 387 -13.21 -14.61 -28.09
CA LYS A 387 -14.55 -14.81 -28.66
C LYS A 387 -15.60 -13.82 -28.14
N ILE A 388 -15.18 -12.84 -27.32
CA ILE A 388 -16.02 -11.70 -26.96
C ILE A 388 -15.90 -10.65 -28.07
N ARG A 389 -16.94 -10.53 -28.91
CA ARG A 389 -16.95 -9.59 -30.05
C ARG A 389 -16.94 -8.14 -29.55
N PHE A 390 -16.33 -7.22 -30.30
CA PHE A 390 -16.29 -5.77 -30.00
C PHE A 390 -17.66 -5.17 -29.60
N ARG A 391 -18.77 -5.67 -30.19
CA ARG A 391 -20.15 -5.32 -29.80
C ARG A 391 -20.46 -5.61 -28.33
N GLN A 392 -20.00 -6.73 -27.77
CA GLN A 392 -20.25 -7.10 -26.37
C GLN A 392 -19.47 -6.21 -25.40
N TRP A 393 -18.20 -5.90 -25.71
CA TRP A 393 -17.43 -4.92 -24.95
C TRP A 393 -18.06 -3.53 -24.99
N GLY A 394 -18.50 -3.08 -26.17
CA GLY A 394 -19.22 -1.82 -26.33
C GLY A 394 -20.55 -1.78 -25.56
N CYS A 395 -21.33 -2.87 -25.60
CA CYS A 395 -22.58 -2.98 -24.83
C CYS A 395 -22.34 -2.97 -23.31
N CYS A 396 -21.39 -3.77 -22.80
CA CYS A 396 -21.09 -3.82 -21.37
C CYS A 396 -20.53 -2.48 -20.87
N ALA A 397 -19.66 -1.85 -21.66
CA ALA A 397 -19.14 -0.52 -21.38
C ALA A 397 -20.27 0.52 -21.35
N GLY A 398 -21.20 0.47 -22.31
CA GLY A 398 -22.38 1.33 -22.35
C GLY A 398 -23.29 1.15 -21.12
N ILE A 399 -23.50 -0.09 -20.66
CA ILE A 399 -24.27 -0.39 -19.44
C ILE A 399 -23.57 0.20 -18.22
N GLY A 400 -22.26 0.01 -18.07
CA GLY A 400 -21.49 0.57 -16.97
C GLY A 400 -21.53 2.10 -16.95
N THR A 401 -21.35 2.74 -18.10
CA THR A 401 -21.47 4.20 -18.24
C THR A 401 -22.88 4.68 -17.90
N ALA A 402 -23.92 3.97 -18.34
CA ALA A 402 -25.30 4.30 -18.00
C ALA A 402 -25.54 4.23 -16.49
N ILE A 403 -25.04 3.18 -15.81
CA ILE A 403 -25.14 3.05 -14.35
C ILE A 403 -24.43 4.21 -13.64
N ALA A 404 -23.22 4.58 -14.08
CA ALA A 404 -22.50 5.72 -13.50
C ALA A 404 -23.25 7.04 -13.69
N VAL A 405 -23.78 7.29 -14.90
CA VAL A 405 -24.56 8.51 -15.21
C VAL A 405 -25.85 8.55 -14.41
N ILE A 406 -26.58 7.43 -14.32
CA ILE A 406 -27.80 7.33 -13.51
C ILE A 406 -27.46 7.58 -12.04
N TYR A 407 -26.38 7.01 -11.52
CA TYR A 407 -25.95 7.27 -10.15
C TYR A 407 -25.69 8.78 -9.91
N LEU A 408 -24.89 9.41 -10.77
CA LEU A 408 -24.54 10.83 -10.63
C LEU A 408 -25.73 11.77 -10.83
N ALA A 409 -26.74 11.36 -11.59
CA ALA A 409 -27.94 12.17 -11.84
C ALA A 409 -29.04 11.96 -10.80
N ALA A 410 -29.19 10.74 -10.27
CA ALA A 410 -30.31 10.35 -9.43
C ALA A 410 -29.96 10.26 -7.93
N VAL A 411 -28.70 10.02 -7.57
CA VAL A 411 -28.28 9.97 -6.16
C VAL A 411 -27.83 11.37 -5.75
N PRO A 412 -28.45 11.99 -4.74
CA PRO A 412 -28.02 13.31 -4.28
C PRO A 412 -26.63 13.22 -3.64
N VAL A 413 -25.84 14.27 -3.85
CA VAL A 413 -24.56 14.45 -3.15
C VAL A 413 -24.86 14.62 -1.67
N LYS A 414 -24.18 13.85 -0.81
CA LYS A 414 -24.29 14.00 0.64
C LYS A 414 -23.82 15.40 1.06
N GLU A 415 -24.27 15.87 2.22
CA GLU A 415 -23.80 17.15 2.76
C GLU A 415 -22.39 17.03 3.34
N PHE A 416 -22.12 15.91 4.02
CA PHE A 416 -20.82 15.58 4.61
C PHE A 416 -20.46 14.10 4.44
N VAL A 417 -19.19 13.79 4.69
CA VAL A 417 -18.65 12.44 4.82
C VAL A 417 -18.02 12.31 6.19
N SER A 418 -18.47 11.34 6.98
CA SER A 418 -17.87 11.01 8.27
C SER A 418 -16.62 10.16 8.06
N VAL A 419 -15.50 10.58 8.63
CA VAL A 419 -14.18 9.97 8.50
C VAL A 419 -13.67 9.62 9.90
N PRO A 420 -13.15 8.41 10.15
CA PRO A 420 -12.53 8.10 11.43
C PRO A 420 -11.40 9.08 11.76
N LEU A 421 -11.33 9.54 13.01
CA LEU A 421 -10.26 10.42 13.49
C LEU A 421 -8.87 9.83 13.24
N SER A 422 -8.76 8.50 13.35
CA SER A 422 -7.53 7.76 13.06
C SER A 422 -7.06 7.87 11.61
N SER A 423 -7.91 8.30 10.68
CA SER A 423 -7.59 8.44 9.26
C SER A 423 -7.16 9.85 8.89
N LEU A 424 -7.35 10.84 9.79
CA LEU A 424 -6.91 12.21 9.57
C LEU A 424 -5.42 12.37 9.91
N LEU A 425 -4.73 13.24 9.17
CA LEU A 425 -3.37 13.68 9.51
C LEU A 425 -3.35 14.82 10.52
N TYR A 426 -4.45 15.55 10.66
CA TYR A 426 -4.60 16.61 11.63
C TYR A 426 -6.07 16.82 11.97
N VAL A 427 -6.30 17.46 13.10
CA VAL A 427 -7.61 17.87 13.59
C VAL A 427 -7.43 19.27 14.14
N ASP A 428 -8.27 20.20 13.68
CA ASP A 428 -8.29 21.55 14.23
C ASP A 428 -9.03 21.51 15.58
N ALA A 429 -8.59 22.33 16.53
CA ALA A 429 -9.10 22.32 17.89
C ALA A 429 -9.00 23.70 18.53
N TRP A 430 -9.85 23.95 19.52
CA TRP A 430 -9.74 25.11 20.39
C TRP A 430 -9.29 24.69 21.77
N SER A 431 -8.26 25.37 22.26
CA SER A 431 -7.51 24.93 23.43
C SER A 431 -7.38 26.02 24.48
N ALA A 432 -7.38 25.59 25.73
CA ALA A 432 -7.12 26.43 26.89
C ALA A 432 -6.14 25.73 27.84
N GLU A 433 -5.16 26.46 28.35
CA GLU A 433 -4.25 25.94 29.39
C GLU A 433 -4.80 26.30 30.78
N VAL A 434 -4.84 25.31 31.66
CA VAL A 434 -5.30 25.43 33.04
C VAL A 434 -4.11 25.21 33.97
N GLN A 435 -3.85 26.17 34.84
CA GLN A 435 -2.81 26.06 35.85
C GLN A 435 -3.36 25.32 37.08
N ALA A 436 -2.56 24.43 37.66
CA ALA A 436 -2.96 23.60 38.78
C ALA A 436 -1.98 23.76 39.95
N VAL A 437 -2.51 23.78 41.18
CA VAL A 437 -1.68 23.76 42.38
C VAL A 437 -1.29 22.33 42.68
N ASN A 438 -0.10 21.94 42.23
CA ASN A 438 0.43 20.60 42.42
C ASN A 438 1.55 20.62 43.47
N GLU A 439 1.18 20.48 44.75
CA GLU A 439 2.16 20.34 45.83
C GLU A 439 3.06 19.11 45.58
N GLY A 440 4.35 19.34 45.35
CA GLY A 440 5.32 18.29 45.02
C GLY A 440 5.55 18.07 43.53
N ASN A 441 4.81 18.75 42.64
CA ASN A 441 5.07 18.81 41.20
C ASN A 441 5.20 17.41 40.53
N THR A 442 4.31 16.48 40.90
CA THR A 442 4.34 15.11 40.39
C THR A 442 3.38 14.89 39.22
N LYS A 443 3.73 13.98 38.31
CA LYS A 443 2.89 13.66 37.15
C LYS A 443 1.57 13.03 37.57
N GLU A 444 1.60 12.17 38.58
CA GLU A 444 0.46 11.43 39.10
C GLU A 444 -0.57 12.39 39.71
N ARG A 445 -0.13 13.32 40.56
CA ARG A 445 -1.04 14.30 41.18
C ARG A 445 -1.67 15.24 40.16
N LEU A 446 -0.92 15.68 39.15
CA LEU A 446 -1.49 16.51 38.08
C LEU A 446 -2.55 15.75 37.27
N LYS A 447 -2.36 14.44 37.06
CA LYS A 447 -3.37 13.60 36.40
C LYS A 447 -4.63 13.41 37.24
N GLU A 448 -4.50 13.30 38.56
CA GLU A 448 -5.66 13.26 39.47
C GLU A 448 -6.46 14.57 39.37
N ILE A 449 -5.80 15.72 39.47
CA ILE A 449 -6.45 17.04 39.35
C ILE A 449 -7.13 17.17 37.98
N MET A 450 -6.48 16.73 36.91
CA MET A 450 -7.05 16.75 35.56
C MET A 450 -8.33 15.91 35.45
N GLU A 451 -8.37 14.71 36.06
CA GLU A 451 -9.58 13.89 36.06
C GLU A 451 -10.68 14.41 36.98
N GLU A 452 -10.34 15.07 38.09
CA GLU A 452 -11.31 15.78 38.93
C GLU A 452 -11.94 16.95 38.16
N CYS A 453 -11.13 17.75 37.45
CA CYS A 453 -11.61 18.79 36.55
C CYS A 453 -12.54 18.23 35.47
N ARG A 454 -12.15 17.11 34.86
CA ARG A 454 -12.96 16.46 33.83
C ARG A 454 -14.33 16.04 34.35
N LEU A 455 -14.38 15.34 35.49
CA LEU A 455 -15.64 14.89 36.09
C LEU A 455 -16.57 16.05 36.49
N LEU A 456 -15.99 17.20 36.82
CA LEU A 456 -16.74 18.40 37.13
C LEU A 456 -17.31 19.05 35.86
N ILE A 457 -16.48 19.27 34.84
CA ILE A 457 -16.82 20.00 33.62
C ILE A 457 -17.72 19.18 32.68
N GLU A 458 -17.52 17.85 32.61
CA GLU A 458 -18.31 16.96 31.74
C GLU A 458 -19.73 16.70 32.27
N LYS A 459 -20.18 17.39 33.32
CA LYS A 459 -21.57 17.32 33.77
C LYS A 459 -22.50 17.88 32.68
N PRO A 460 -23.60 17.17 32.33
CA PRO A 460 -24.51 17.61 31.29
C PRO A 460 -25.07 19.01 31.50
N GLU A 461 -25.29 19.43 32.75
CA GLU A 461 -25.79 20.77 33.10
C GLU A 461 -24.83 21.88 32.66
N ILE A 462 -23.54 21.73 32.93
CA ILE A 462 -22.50 22.72 32.60
C ILE A 462 -22.30 22.81 31.09
N ILE A 463 -22.20 21.65 30.44
CA ILE A 463 -22.04 21.59 28.98
C ILE A 463 -23.26 22.20 28.28
N ASN A 464 -24.49 21.90 28.72
CA ASN A 464 -25.69 22.48 28.12
C ASN A 464 -25.77 24.00 28.30
N GLU A 465 -25.30 24.54 29.44
CA GLU A 465 -25.23 25.98 29.62
C GLU A 465 -24.22 26.63 28.66
N ALA A 466 -23.08 25.99 28.44
CA ALA A 466 -22.08 26.45 27.47
C ALA A 466 -22.58 26.32 26.01
N ILE A 467 -23.30 25.24 25.67
CA ILE A 467 -23.96 25.06 24.36
C ILE A 467 -24.94 26.22 24.11
N ARG A 468 -25.79 26.55 25.10
CA ARG A 468 -26.73 27.68 25.00
C ARG A 468 -26.00 29.02 24.87
N GLY A 469 -24.95 29.25 25.67
CA GLY A 469 -24.14 30.47 25.61
C GLY A 469 -23.40 30.65 24.27
N ALA A 470 -23.03 29.55 23.61
CA ALA A 470 -22.39 29.54 22.30
C ALA A 470 -23.39 29.63 21.12
N GLY A 471 -24.69 29.42 21.38
CA GLY A 471 -25.72 29.36 20.33
C GLY A 471 -25.73 28.02 19.56
N LEU A 472 -25.28 26.94 20.19
CA LEU A 472 -25.16 25.59 19.62
C LEU A 472 -26.37 24.70 19.88
N GLU A 473 -27.47 25.25 20.40
CA GLU A 473 -28.69 24.49 20.68
C GLU A 473 -29.23 23.81 19.42
N GLY A 474 -29.35 22.48 19.48
CA GLY A 474 -29.81 21.66 18.35
C GLY A 474 -28.74 21.31 17.31
N LYS A 475 -27.51 21.84 17.44
CA LYS A 475 -26.34 21.46 16.63
C LYS A 475 -25.39 20.50 17.34
N LEU A 476 -25.25 20.65 18.66
CA LEU A 476 -24.34 19.85 19.47
C LEU A 476 -25.06 19.38 20.74
N THR A 477 -25.04 18.07 21.01
CA THR A 477 -25.55 17.52 22.28
C THR A 477 -24.48 17.49 23.35
N ALA A 478 -24.87 17.45 24.63
CA ALA A 478 -23.91 17.39 25.73
C ALA A 478 -23.01 16.14 25.69
N GLU A 479 -23.55 15.00 25.22
CA GLU A 479 -22.79 13.76 25.05
C GLU A 479 -21.75 13.90 23.93
N GLU A 480 -22.12 14.50 22.80
CA GLU A 480 -21.23 14.78 21.67
C GLU A 480 -20.13 15.78 22.03
N ALA A 481 -20.48 16.85 22.75
CA ALA A 481 -19.52 17.84 23.26
C ALA A 481 -18.52 17.20 24.23
N ALA A 482 -19.00 16.41 25.20
CA ALA A 482 -18.13 15.69 26.14
C ALA A 482 -17.23 14.69 25.39
N ALA A 483 -17.74 14.04 24.35
CA ALA A 483 -16.95 13.15 23.52
C ALA A 483 -15.88 13.89 22.71
N ALA A 484 -16.20 15.09 22.20
CA ALA A 484 -15.28 15.94 21.44
C ALA A 484 -14.22 16.65 22.30
N MET A 485 -14.40 16.66 23.63
CA MET A 485 -13.43 17.25 24.55
C MET A 485 -12.25 16.32 24.84
N GLU A 486 -11.07 16.91 24.96
CA GLU A 486 -9.83 16.22 25.30
C GLU A 486 -9.10 16.96 26.44
N TYR A 487 -8.50 16.18 27.35
CA TYR A 487 -7.65 16.66 28.42
C TYR A 487 -6.26 16.04 28.26
N SER A 488 -5.22 16.86 28.22
CA SER A 488 -3.86 16.39 27.96
C SER A 488 -2.80 17.23 28.66
N LEU A 489 -1.60 16.67 28.78
CA LEU A 489 -0.43 17.40 29.29
C LEU A 489 0.32 18.05 28.12
N PRO A 490 0.57 19.37 28.16
CA PRO A 490 1.39 20.02 27.15
C PRO A 490 2.78 19.40 27.02
N ALA A 491 3.32 19.36 25.80
CA ALA A 491 4.69 18.98 25.53
C ALA A 491 5.73 19.74 26.35
N SER A 492 5.48 21.03 26.59
CA SER A 492 6.33 21.90 27.41
C SER A 492 6.41 21.42 28.87
N VAL A 493 5.34 20.82 29.39
CA VAL A 493 5.29 20.21 30.73
C VAL A 493 6.05 18.89 30.75
N HIS A 494 5.91 18.08 29.70
CA HIS A 494 6.67 16.83 29.56
C HIS A 494 8.18 17.03 29.46
N SER A 495 8.62 18.00 28.65
CA SER A 495 10.04 18.30 28.43
C SER A 495 10.69 18.97 29.64
N SER A 496 10.00 19.90 30.29
CA SER A 496 10.51 20.59 31.49
C SER A 496 10.44 19.73 32.76
N ARG A 497 9.60 18.68 32.77
CA ARG A 497 9.22 17.92 33.98
C ARG A 497 8.60 18.80 35.07
N ASN A 498 8.07 19.96 34.70
CA ASN A 498 7.35 20.86 35.58
C ASN A 498 5.85 20.64 35.36
N TYR A 499 5.23 19.81 36.20
CA TYR A 499 3.83 19.40 36.17
C TYR A 499 2.92 20.44 36.86
N ASP A 500 2.92 21.67 36.36
CA ASP A 500 2.20 22.82 36.89
C ASP A 500 0.91 23.18 36.12
N ARG A 501 0.72 22.63 34.92
CA ARG A 501 -0.44 22.95 34.07
C ARG A 501 -0.85 21.78 33.18
N PHE A 502 -2.12 21.74 32.83
CA PHE A 502 -2.68 20.83 31.83
C PHE A 502 -3.48 21.62 30.79
N ARG A 503 -3.91 20.95 29.71
CA ARG A 503 -4.64 21.57 28.60
C ARG A 503 -6.00 20.90 28.43
N ILE A 504 -7.02 21.71 28.20
CA ILE A 504 -8.37 21.28 27.80
C ILE A 504 -8.57 21.71 26.34
N ARG A 505 -9.13 20.82 25.52
CA ARG A 505 -9.41 21.05 24.11
C ARG A 505 -10.83 20.65 23.75
N ILE A 506 -11.42 21.31 22.76
CA ILE A 506 -12.51 20.73 21.97
C ILE A 506 -12.01 20.51 20.53
N LEU A 507 -12.26 19.31 20.02
CA LEU A 507 -11.94 18.94 18.65
C LEU A 507 -13.02 19.43 17.69
N GLU A 508 -12.62 20.00 16.55
CA GLU A 508 -13.54 20.41 15.48
C GLU A 508 -13.98 19.17 14.68
N LEU A 509 -15.03 18.50 15.18
CA LEU A 509 -15.54 17.25 14.61
C LEU A 509 -16.71 17.44 13.64
N TYR A 510 -17.48 18.52 13.78
CA TYR A 510 -18.79 18.69 13.12
C TYR A 510 -18.76 19.83 12.12
N CYS A 511 -19.37 19.62 10.95
CA CYS A 511 -19.25 20.54 9.82
C CYS A 511 -20.28 21.68 9.81
N ASP A 512 -21.33 21.56 10.63
CA ASP A 512 -22.39 22.54 10.86
C ASP A 512 -22.05 23.57 11.96
N ILE A 513 -20.91 23.38 12.63
CA ILE A 513 -20.33 24.27 13.63
C ILE A 513 -19.12 25.00 13.02
N THR A 514 -19.13 26.32 13.12
CA THR A 514 -18.06 27.20 12.64
C THR A 514 -16.91 27.33 13.65
N GLU A 515 -15.71 27.68 13.18
CA GLU A 515 -14.54 27.93 14.05
C GLU A 515 -14.86 28.95 15.17
N GLU A 516 -15.63 30.01 14.85
CA GLU A 516 -16.07 31.01 15.83
C GLU A 516 -17.05 30.47 16.87
N GLU A 517 -17.92 29.53 16.48
CA GLU A 517 -18.83 28.84 17.41
C GLU A 517 -18.06 27.90 18.36
N TYR A 518 -17.06 27.17 17.86
CA TYR A 518 -16.16 26.37 18.70
C TYR A 518 -15.36 27.23 19.68
N GLY A 519 -14.81 28.35 19.21
CA GLY A 519 -14.10 29.31 20.06
C GLY A 519 -15.00 29.89 21.16
N ARG A 520 -16.24 30.27 20.82
CA ARG A 520 -17.24 30.74 21.80
C ARG A 520 -17.61 29.66 22.80
N PHE A 521 -17.81 28.41 22.36
CA PHE A 521 -18.07 27.29 23.25
C PHE A 521 -16.94 27.10 24.25
N MET A 522 -15.69 27.06 23.79
CA MET A 522 -14.55 26.94 24.70
C MET A 522 -14.41 28.13 25.65
N ALA A 523 -14.72 29.36 25.20
CA ALA A 523 -14.75 30.53 26.06
C ALA A 523 -15.81 30.40 27.17
N GLN A 524 -16.99 29.88 26.84
CA GLN A 524 -18.04 29.60 27.84
C GLN A 524 -17.61 28.48 28.80
N MET A 525 -17.00 27.40 28.31
CA MET A 525 -16.51 26.31 29.15
C MET A 525 -15.41 26.75 30.12
N THR A 526 -14.50 27.61 29.65
CA THR A 526 -13.44 28.18 30.49
C THR A 526 -13.99 29.15 31.54
N GLU A 527 -15.02 29.94 31.20
CA GLU A 527 -15.72 30.80 32.16
C GLU A 527 -16.44 29.98 33.25
N GLN A 528 -17.14 28.90 32.86
CA GLN A 528 -17.82 28.01 33.79
C GLN A 528 -16.82 27.28 34.70
N LEU A 529 -15.68 26.84 34.16
CA LEU A 529 -14.59 26.27 34.95
C LEU A 529 -14.07 27.29 35.96
N GLY A 530 -13.88 28.56 35.58
CA GLY A 530 -13.49 29.63 36.50
C GLY A 530 -14.48 29.81 37.66
N ARG A 531 -15.79 29.83 37.37
CA ARG A 531 -16.84 29.95 38.40
C ARG A 531 -16.90 28.75 39.34
N GLN A 532 -16.63 27.54 38.85
CA GLN A 532 -16.62 26.33 39.67
C GLN A 532 -15.32 26.17 40.45
N ALA A 533 -14.19 26.64 39.90
CA ALA A 533 -12.89 26.62 40.56
C ALA A 533 -12.84 27.54 41.79
N GLU A 534 -13.64 28.60 41.86
CA GLU A 534 -13.84 29.39 43.09
C GLU A 534 -14.38 28.55 44.27
N GLN A 535 -14.87 27.33 44.02
CA GLN A 535 -15.32 26.37 45.03
C GLN A 535 -14.30 25.25 45.32
N LEU A 536 -13.19 25.18 44.57
CA LEU A 536 -12.13 24.17 44.69
C LEU A 536 -10.81 24.83 45.11
N ASP A 537 -10.36 24.56 46.34
CA ASP A 537 -9.11 25.13 46.89
C ASP A 537 -7.83 24.75 46.09
N ASP A 538 -7.88 23.72 45.22
CA ASP A 538 -6.71 23.10 44.56
C ASP A 538 -6.46 23.54 43.09
N ILE A 539 -7.35 24.30 42.44
CA ILE A 539 -7.26 24.68 41.01
C ILE A 539 -7.19 26.21 40.86
N ILE A 540 -6.10 26.74 40.30
CA ILE A 540 -5.89 28.18 40.14
C ILE A 540 -5.92 28.58 38.66
N TYR A 541 -6.85 29.48 38.32
CA TYR A 541 -6.88 30.41 37.18
C TYR A 541 -6.41 29.93 35.78
N ILE A 542 -7.23 30.26 34.80
CA ILE A 542 -6.81 30.36 33.40
C ILE A 542 -6.03 31.68 33.25
N PRO A 543 -4.77 31.68 32.77
CA PRO A 543 -3.99 32.89 32.64
C PRO A 543 -4.69 33.92 31.73
N LYS A 544 -4.93 35.14 32.23
CA LYS A 544 -5.58 36.24 31.50
C LYS A 544 -4.92 36.56 30.14
N ASP A 545 -3.64 36.24 29.98
CA ASP A 545 -2.83 36.56 28.82
C ASP A 545 -2.76 35.42 27.76
N LYS A 546 -3.42 34.28 28.00
CA LYS A 546 -3.58 33.17 27.04
C LYS A 546 -5.00 32.60 27.08
N ALA A 547 -5.97 33.48 26.80
CA ALA A 547 -7.34 33.09 26.53
C ALA A 547 -7.40 32.10 25.35
N VAL A 548 -8.49 31.32 25.30
CA VAL A 548 -8.73 30.24 24.34
C VAL A 548 -8.12 30.53 22.97
N TYR A 549 -7.31 29.61 22.46
CA TYR A 549 -6.61 29.77 21.19
C TYR A 549 -6.90 28.59 20.25
N PRO A 550 -6.97 28.83 18.93
CA PRO A 550 -7.05 27.76 17.96
C PRO A 550 -5.69 27.10 17.79
N GLU A 551 -5.67 25.79 17.63
CA GLU A 551 -4.49 25.03 17.28
C GLU A 551 -4.82 23.89 16.31
N ARG A 552 -3.86 23.56 15.45
CA ARG A 552 -3.93 22.40 14.57
C ARG A 552 -3.16 21.25 15.19
N ILE A 553 -3.86 20.19 15.55
CA ILE A 553 -3.28 19.00 16.17
C ILE A 553 -2.91 18.02 15.06
N GLU A 554 -1.62 17.88 14.76
CA GLU A 554 -1.14 16.93 13.75
C GLU A 554 -0.87 15.54 14.34
N LYS A 555 -1.22 14.50 13.59
CA LYS A 555 -0.96 13.10 13.92
C LYS A 555 0.52 12.71 13.79
N SER A 556 1.30 13.45 12.98
CA SER A 556 2.67 13.08 12.58
C SER A 556 3.74 14.18 12.69
N SER A 557 3.43 15.33 13.31
CA SER A 557 4.43 16.35 13.67
C SER A 557 4.01 17.09 14.94
N GLY A 558 4.97 17.42 15.82
CA GLY A 558 4.73 18.06 17.13
C GLY A 558 4.83 17.12 18.33
N ASP A 559 5.18 17.70 19.48
CA ASP A 559 5.31 17.00 20.76
C ASP A 559 3.96 16.89 21.52
N ASP A 560 2.92 17.57 21.05
CA ASP A 560 1.55 17.54 21.61
C ASP A 560 0.73 16.47 20.88
N ARG A 561 0.77 15.24 21.38
CA ARG A 561 -0.07 14.15 20.88
C ARG A 561 -1.43 14.18 21.57
N ILE A 562 -2.42 13.63 20.89
CA ILE A 562 -3.70 13.27 21.49
C ILE A 562 -3.43 12.09 22.45
N GLU A 563 -3.27 12.37 23.74
CA GLU A 563 -2.89 11.35 24.73
C GLU A 563 -4.08 10.44 25.11
N HIS A 564 -5.32 10.89 24.82
CA HIS A 564 -6.55 10.25 25.28
C HIS A 564 -7.57 9.90 24.19
N ILE A 565 -7.15 9.55 22.96
CA ILE A 565 -8.05 8.74 22.11
C ILE A 565 -8.00 7.31 22.65
N SER A 566 -8.99 6.98 23.49
CA SER A 566 -9.35 5.59 23.71
C SER A 566 -9.52 4.95 22.33
N LYS A 567 -8.70 3.94 22.02
CA LYS A 567 -8.84 3.15 20.78
C LYS A 567 -10.23 2.49 20.66
N ASP A 568 -10.99 2.45 21.75
CA ASP A 568 -12.31 1.86 21.84
C ASP A 568 -13.43 2.85 21.44
N LYS A 569 -13.17 4.17 21.47
CA LYS A 569 -14.11 5.19 20.99
C LYS A 569 -13.75 5.58 19.56
N GLY A 570 -14.43 5.01 18.58
CA GLY A 570 -14.25 5.29 17.16
C GLY A 570 -14.77 6.68 16.75
N TYR A 571 -14.08 7.74 17.17
CA TYR A 571 -14.44 9.12 16.83
C TYR A 571 -14.50 9.35 15.32
N MET A 572 -15.55 10.03 14.87
CA MET A 572 -15.78 10.37 13.47
C MET A 572 -15.75 11.89 13.31
N VAL A 573 -15.09 12.37 12.25
CA VAL A 573 -15.02 13.77 11.86
C VAL A 573 -15.78 13.95 10.56
N GLU A 574 -16.65 14.93 10.52
CA GLU A 574 -17.42 15.28 9.34
C GLU A 574 -16.63 16.22 8.44
N LYS A 575 -16.42 15.80 7.19
CA LYS A 575 -15.78 16.61 6.16
C LYS A 575 -16.78 16.98 5.08
N ASN A 576 -16.77 18.24 4.64
CA ASN A 576 -17.70 18.78 3.64
C ASN A 576 -16.98 19.27 2.37
N GLY A 577 -17.70 19.95 1.47
CA GLY A 577 -17.11 20.67 0.34
C GLY A 577 -16.55 19.78 -0.78
N SER A 578 -15.28 19.98 -1.13
CA SER A 578 -14.63 19.33 -2.29
C SER A 578 -14.46 17.82 -2.11
N ILE A 579 -14.22 17.38 -0.87
CA ILE A 579 -14.11 15.96 -0.52
C ILE A 579 -15.40 15.22 -0.89
N VAL A 580 -16.55 15.77 -0.49
CA VAL A 580 -17.84 15.09 -0.67
C VAL A 580 -18.22 14.98 -2.14
N LYS A 581 -17.95 16.04 -2.92
CA LYS A 581 -18.14 16.02 -4.38
C LYS A 581 -17.25 14.96 -5.05
N LEU A 582 -15.99 14.86 -4.62
CA LEU A 582 -15.04 13.87 -5.15
C LEU A 582 -15.45 12.44 -4.80
N GLU A 583 -15.90 12.20 -3.56
CA GLU A 583 -16.38 10.88 -3.12
C GLU A 583 -17.64 10.47 -3.87
N HIS A 584 -18.60 11.37 -4.03
CA HIS A 584 -19.80 11.11 -4.82
C HIS A 584 -19.45 10.72 -6.27
N PHE A 585 -18.51 11.45 -6.88
CA PHE A 585 -18.00 11.13 -8.21
C PHE A 585 -17.33 9.74 -8.27
N ARG A 586 -16.47 9.42 -7.30
CA ARG A 586 -15.80 8.12 -7.17
C ARG A 586 -16.80 6.98 -7.00
N SER A 587 -17.84 7.14 -6.18
CA SER A 587 -18.91 6.15 -6.02
C SER A 587 -19.64 5.89 -7.34
N GLY A 588 -19.97 6.93 -8.10
CA GLY A 588 -20.58 6.78 -9.42
C GLY A 588 -19.71 5.98 -10.39
N ILE A 589 -18.41 6.29 -10.45
CA ILE A 589 -17.45 5.52 -11.25
C ILE A 589 -17.36 4.07 -10.77
N PHE A 590 -17.29 3.83 -9.46
CA PHE A 590 -17.19 2.50 -8.89
C PHE A 590 -18.39 1.63 -9.28
N TYR A 591 -19.62 2.12 -9.06
CA TYR A 591 -20.83 1.39 -9.42
C TYR A 591 -20.95 1.16 -10.93
N GLY A 592 -20.52 2.13 -11.75
CA GLY A 592 -20.44 1.94 -13.20
C GLY A 592 -19.47 0.83 -13.61
N ALA A 593 -18.26 0.82 -13.02
CA ALA A 593 -17.26 -0.21 -13.28
C ALA A 593 -17.70 -1.60 -12.78
N ALA A 594 -18.30 -1.67 -11.59
CA ALA A 594 -18.87 -2.89 -11.04
C ALA A 594 -20.02 -3.42 -11.91
N GLY A 595 -20.93 -2.56 -12.35
CA GLY A 595 -22.02 -2.91 -13.26
C GLY A 595 -21.51 -3.43 -14.61
N MET A 596 -20.45 -2.84 -15.15
CA MET A 596 -19.77 -3.33 -16.35
C MET A 596 -19.21 -4.75 -16.15
N ALA A 597 -18.50 -4.99 -15.04
CA ALA A 597 -17.92 -6.29 -14.72
C ALA A 597 -18.99 -7.38 -14.53
N VAL A 598 -20.08 -7.08 -13.82
CA VAL A 598 -21.21 -8.00 -13.62
C VAL A 598 -21.88 -8.31 -14.96
N SER A 599 -22.15 -7.30 -15.78
CA SER A 599 -22.72 -7.48 -17.12
C SER A 599 -21.86 -8.39 -17.99
N MET A 600 -20.53 -8.19 -17.92
CA MET A 600 -19.57 -9.01 -18.65
C MET A 600 -19.58 -10.48 -18.18
N LEU A 601 -19.63 -10.72 -16.87
CA LEU A 601 -19.74 -12.07 -16.29
C LEU A 601 -21.03 -12.77 -16.72
N VAL A 602 -22.17 -12.07 -16.67
CA VAL A 602 -23.47 -12.60 -17.11
C VAL A 602 -23.44 -12.93 -18.61
N CYS A 603 -22.87 -12.06 -19.44
CA CYS A 603 -22.70 -12.34 -20.87
C CYS A 603 -21.81 -13.56 -21.13
N CYS A 604 -20.73 -13.74 -20.37
CA CYS A 604 -19.85 -14.91 -20.50
C CYS A 604 -20.52 -16.21 -20.04
N LEU A 605 -21.27 -16.19 -18.94
CA LEU A 605 -22.02 -17.34 -18.43
C LEU A 605 -23.17 -17.73 -19.38
N GLY A 606 -23.89 -16.74 -19.92
CA GLY A 606 -24.93 -16.97 -20.94
C GLY A 606 -24.38 -17.65 -22.20
N PHE A 607 -23.16 -17.32 -22.62
CA PHE A 607 -22.52 -17.95 -23.78
C PHE A 607 -22.11 -19.41 -23.51
N LEU A 608 -21.61 -19.72 -22.31
CA LEU A 608 -21.30 -21.09 -21.89
C LEU A 608 -22.56 -21.97 -21.80
N GLY A 609 -23.68 -21.41 -21.35
CA GLY A 609 -24.98 -22.08 -21.39
C GLY A 609 -25.47 -22.36 -22.82
N PHE A 610 -25.30 -21.38 -23.72
CA PHE A 610 -25.74 -21.51 -25.12
C PHE A 610 -24.90 -22.50 -25.93
N ASP A 611 -23.58 -22.56 -25.74
CA ASP A 611 -22.71 -23.54 -26.41
C ASP A 611 -22.98 -24.98 -25.91
N LYS A 612 -23.32 -25.15 -24.62
CA LYS A 612 -23.73 -26.44 -24.05
C LYS A 612 -25.08 -26.91 -24.61
N PHE A 613 -26.04 -25.99 -24.71
CA PHE A 613 -27.36 -26.25 -25.29
C PHE A 613 -27.27 -26.55 -26.80
N ARG A 614 -26.42 -25.82 -27.53
CA ARG A 614 -26.18 -26.06 -28.96
C ARG A 614 -25.52 -27.41 -29.22
N LYS A 615 -24.57 -27.85 -28.37
CA LYS A 615 -23.98 -29.20 -28.46
C LYS A 615 -25.02 -30.29 -28.20
N GLN A 616 -25.85 -30.14 -27.17
CA GLN A 616 -26.95 -31.08 -26.89
C GLN A 616 -28.00 -31.14 -28.02
N CYS A 617 -28.31 -30.01 -28.66
CA CYS A 617 -29.20 -29.99 -29.83
C CYS A 617 -28.58 -30.62 -31.09
N MET A 618 -27.25 -30.57 -31.24
CA MET A 618 -26.54 -31.21 -32.36
C MET A 618 -26.37 -32.72 -32.15
N GLU A 619 -26.13 -33.18 -30.92
CA GLU A 619 -26.13 -34.60 -30.56
C GLU A 619 -27.52 -35.23 -30.74
N LYS A 620 -28.59 -34.55 -30.33
CA LYS A 620 -29.98 -35.01 -30.58
C LYS A 620 -30.36 -35.06 -32.06
N ARG A 621 -29.75 -34.25 -32.92
CA ARG A 621 -29.97 -34.32 -34.39
C ARG A 621 -29.22 -35.47 -35.05
N HIS A 622 -28.09 -35.91 -34.47
CA HIS A 622 -27.37 -37.08 -34.97
C HIS A 622 -28.01 -38.38 -34.51
N GLU A 623 -28.63 -38.44 -33.33
CA GLU A 623 -29.40 -39.59 -32.87
C GLU A 623 -30.75 -39.74 -33.61
N SER A 624 -31.32 -38.67 -34.16
CA SER A 624 -32.55 -38.74 -34.96
C SER A 624 -32.31 -39.02 -36.46
N SER A 625 -31.06 -39.29 -36.87
CA SER A 625 -30.67 -39.50 -38.27
C SER A 625 -29.99 -40.85 -38.51
N ASN A 626 -30.07 -41.77 -37.56
CA ASN A 626 -29.67 -43.18 -37.71
C ASN A 626 -30.90 -44.10 -37.64
#